data_AF-A0AAN8S872-F1
#
_entry.id   AF-A0AAN8S872-F1
#
_cell.length_a   1.000
_cell.length_b   1.000
_cell.length_c   1.000
_cell.angle_alpha   90.00
_cell.angle_beta   90.00
_cell.angle_gamma   90.00
#
_symmetry.space_group_name_H-M   'P 1'
#
loop_
_entity.id
_entity.type
_entity.pdbx_description
1 polymer ?
#
loop_
_entity_poly.entity_id
_entity_poly.type
_entity_poly.pdbx_seq_one_letter_code
_entity_poly.pdbx_strand_id
1 'polypeptide(L)'
;MNNSVLDLYNTVNIMMEREKCLENRDNNFGLWSTKDFQNILSYLQDEKPARRRTESDLTKYKRSLKLVGIEPVDSGRSNLIPAAPSRTQSASTVTTRLNSRSVSLDQLRQEIRTAWTEDRLDHTHRKLLAQAVYEEWYFRKSGEIRENNRKENIKQAIKKGNIEQEVRLKEMKAKREHSFQKWLKNKERQTQMKKKQENESLTPVMNKKETMRKAFLDWKKIKDRDLANKMKEKQMEEERKLELERQKKEKKRVAEKVFEQWKCKLLKEIAIQKKKELEQRERQLRFSQKIEEEKKKDCSYLNWKASKDKEIKEEIKNKRELDKLAKREQEVMLQKRLLQAQQAFENWLKKLDNKKKNGSSKGSTRCKHLRPWIPP
;
A
#
# COMPACT_ATOMS: atom_id res chain seq x y z
N MET A 1 15.89 29.07 -23.17
CA MET A 1 14.66 29.36 -22.40
C MET A 1 13.55 28.34 -22.72
N ASN A 2 13.88 27.05 -22.90
CA ASN A 2 12.93 26.06 -23.45
C ASN A 2 12.39 25.07 -22.40
N ASN A 3 12.86 25.13 -21.15
CA ASN A 3 12.42 24.20 -20.09
C ASN A 3 11.06 24.58 -19.47
N SER A 4 10.62 25.83 -19.65
CA SER A 4 9.36 26.32 -19.05
C SER A 4 8.11 25.69 -19.66
N VAL A 5 8.15 25.37 -20.96
CA VAL A 5 6.99 24.85 -21.69
C VAL A 5 6.72 23.39 -21.32
N LEU A 6 7.77 22.60 -21.06
CA LEU A 6 7.64 21.20 -20.70
C LEU A 6 7.12 21.02 -19.26
N ASP A 7 7.52 21.92 -18.35
CA ASP A 7 7.03 21.93 -16.97
C ASP A 7 5.55 22.33 -16.89
N LEU A 8 5.11 23.28 -17.72
CA LEU A 8 3.69 23.64 -17.85
C LEU A 8 2.88 22.47 -18.43
N TYR A 9 3.39 21.77 -19.44
CA TYR A 9 2.70 20.64 -20.04
C TYR A 9 2.53 19.47 -19.06
N ASN A 10 3.56 19.16 -18.27
CA ASN A 10 3.48 18.12 -17.24
C ASN A 10 2.53 18.51 -16.10
N THR A 11 2.49 19.78 -15.72
CA THR A 11 1.58 20.27 -14.67
C THR A 11 0.11 20.17 -15.12
N VAL A 12 -0.20 20.54 -16.36
CA VAL A 12 -1.55 20.43 -16.92
C VAL A 12 -1.99 18.96 -17.05
N ASN A 13 -1.10 18.07 -17.45
CA ASN A 13 -1.42 16.63 -17.54
C ASN A 13 -1.74 16.01 -16.17
N ILE A 14 -1.00 16.40 -15.12
CA ILE A 14 -1.25 15.94 -13.75
C ILE A 14 -2.58 16.49 -13.21
N MET A 15 -2.95 17.72 -13.57
CA MET A 15 -4.24 18.29 -13.18
C MET A 15 -5.42 17.59 -13.88
N MET A 16 -5.31 17.29 -15.17
CA MET A 16 -6.37 16.58 -15.90
C MET A 16 -6.54 15.11 -15.45
N GLU A 17 -5.46 14.41 -15.09
CA GLU A 17 -5.59 13.07 -14.50
C GLU A 17 -6.25 13.09 -13.11
N ARG A 18 -6.03 14.16 -12.33
CA ARG A 18 -6.69 14.34 -11.04
C ARG A 18 -8.20 14.57 -11.18
N GLU A 19 -8.63 15.34 -12.17
CA GLU A 19 -10.06 15.55 -12.44
C GLU A 19 -10.76 14.26 -12.90
N LYS A 20 -10.13 13.46 -13.77
CA LYS A 20 -10.67 12.13 -14.16
C LYS A 20 -10.78 11.14 -13.00
N CYS A 21 -9.96 11.27 -11.97
CA CYS A 21 -10.08 10.47 -10.75
C CYS A 21 -11.17 10.96 -9.79
N LEU A 22 -11.60 12.21 -9.89
CA LEU A 22 -12.70 12.76 -9.08
C LEU A 22 -14.07 12.47 -9.71
N GLU A 23 -14.18 12.52 -11.05
CA GLU A 23 -15.42 12.17 -11.77
C GLU A 23 -15.85 10.70 -11.60
N ASN A 24 -14.91 9.79 -11.32
CA ASN A 24 -15.22 8.37 -11.06
C ASN A 24 -15.58 8.06 -9.61
N ARG A 25 -15.54 9.06 -8.70
CA ARG A 25 -15.81 8.84 -7.27
C ARG A 25 -17.28 9.10 -6.89
N ASP A 26 -18.00 9.88 -7.69
CA ASP A 26 -19.39 10.26 -7.40
C ASP A 26 -20.43 9.30 -8.00
N ASN A 27 -20.02 8.36 -8.87
CA ASN A 27 -20.91 7.36 -9.48
C ASN A 27 -21.04 6.04 -8.69
N ASN A 28 -20.47 5.95 -7.48
CA ASN A 28 -20.50 4.71 -6.69
C ASN A 28 -21.07 4.86 -5.27
N PHE A 29 -21.72 6.00 -4.96
CA PHE A 29 -22.70 6.03 -3.89
C PHE A 29 -24.02 5.56 -4.47
N GLY A 30 -24.23 4.23 -4.45
CA GLY A 30 -25.53 3.65 -4.72
C GLY A 30 -26.57 4.37 -3.87
N LEU A 31 -27.51 5.05 -4.51
CA LEU A 31 -28.71 5.53 -3.86
C LEU A 31 -29.37 4.31 -3.22
N TRP A 32 -29.33 4.25 -1.89
CA TRP A 32 -30.20 3.36 -1.15
C TRP A 32 -31.61 3.77 -1.53
N SER A 33 -32.38 2.83 -2.09
CA SER A 33 -33.73 3.11 -2.54
C SER A 33 -34.51 3.63 -1.34
N THR A 34 -35.36 4.64 -1.53
CA THR A 34 -36.29 5.11 -0.50
C THR A 34 -37.18 3.98 0.06
N LYS A 35 -37.33 2.87 -0.69
CA LYS A 35 -37.96 1.63 -0.21
C LYS A 35 -37.14 0.88 0.85
N ASP A 36 -35.82 0.91 0.79
CA ASP A 36 -34.95 0.23 1.76
C ASP A 36 -34.98 0.94 3.11
N PHE A 37 -35.06 2.28 3.09
CA PHE A 37 -35.23 3.08 4.30
C PHE A 37 -36.61 2.89 4.95
N GLN A 38 -37.67 2.76 4.16
CA GLN A 38 -39.02 2.49 4.69
C GLN A 38 -39.15 1.09 5.29
N ASN A 39 -38.46 0.08 4.73
CA ASN A 39 -38.43 -1.27 5.30
C ASN A 39 -37.69 -1.35 6.64
N ILE A 40 -36.67 -0.51 6.86
CA ILE A 40 -35.96 -0.47 8.15
C ILE A 40 -36.82 0.23 9.21
N LEU A 41 -37.56 1.28 8.82
CA LEU A 41 -38.45 2.00 9.74
C LEU A 41 -39.69 1.19 10.13
N SER A 42 -40.24 0.37 9.22
CA SER A 42 -41.35 -0.54 9.57
C SER A 42 -40.91 -1.64 10.54
N TYR A 43 -39.68 -2.16 10.40
CA TYR A 43 -39.10 -3.12 11.35
C TYR A 43 -38.88 -2.56 12.76
N LEU A 44 -38.68 -1.24 12.88
CA LEU A 44 -38.50 -0.57 14.18
C LEU A 44 -39.81 -0.16 14.87
N GLN A 45 -40.93 -0.13 14.14
CA GLN A 45 -42.25 0.24 14.69
C GLN A 45 -43.07 -0.96 15.18
N ASP A 46 -42.75 -2.19 14.75
CA ASP A 46 -43.51 -3.40 15.13
C ASP A 46 -42.97 -4.15 16.37
N GLU A 47 -41.93 -3.64 17.04
CA GLU A 47 -41.54 -4.16 18.36
C GLU A 47 -42.44 -3.58 19.46
N LYS A 48 -43.43 -4.38 19.88
CA LYS A 48 -44.26 -4.20 21.08
C LYS A 48 -43.43 -3.68 22.27
N PRO A 49 -43.99 -2.81 23.14
CA PRO A 49 -43.25 -2.16 24.20
C PRO A 49 -42.69 -3.19 25.19
N ALA A 50 -41.38 -3.39 25.12
CA ALA A 50 -40.66 -4.17 26.10
C ALA A 50 -40.81 -3.50 27.48
N ARG A 51 -41.35 -4.29 28.41
CA ARG A 51 -41.46 -4.02 29.85
C ARG A 51 -40.30 -3.18 30.37
N ARG A 52 -40.64 -2.17 31.19
CA ARG A 52 -39.74 -1.37 32.04
C ARG A 52 -38.53 -2.18 32.49
N ARG A 53 -37.40 -2.02 31.80
CA ARG A 53 -36.09 -2.49 32.28
C ARG A 53 -35.54 -1.39 33.18
N THR A 54 -35.23 -1.77 34.40
CA THR A 54 -34.64 -0.93 35.43
C THR A 54 -33.35 -0.28 34.92
N GLU A 55 -33.16 1.02 35.23
CA GLU A 55 -32.01 1.87 34.86
C GLU A 55 -30.63 1.32 35.27
N SER A 56 -30.58 0.20 35.99
CA SER A 56 -29.38 -0.43 36.52
C SER A 56 -28.44 -1.05 35.46
N ASP A 57 -28.91 -1.35 34.23
CA ASP A 57 -28.08 -2.04 33.23
C ASP A 57 -27.24 -1.12 32.33
N LEU A 58 -27.54 0.17 32.23
CA LEU A 58 -26.73 1.12 31.45
C LEU A 58 -25.37 1.40 32.08
N THR A 59 -25.23 1.18 33.40
CA THR A 59 -23.97 1.35 34.12
C THR A 59 -22.87 0.40 33.63
N LYS A 60 -23.24 -0.79 33.14
CA LYS A 60 -22.31 -1.80 32.59
C LYS A 60 -21.65 -1.35 31.28
N TYR A 61 -22.22 -0.35 30.61
CA TYR A 61 -21.75 0.17 29.33
C TYR A 61 -21.14 1.58 29.42
N LYS A 62 -20.87 2.10 30.64
CA LYS A 62 -20.28 3.43 30.86
C LYS A 62 -19.04 3.71 29.98
N ARG A 63 -18.15 2.72 29.85
CA ARG A 63 -16.93 2.84 29.05
C ARG A 63 -17.21 2.94 27.56
N SER A 64 -18.18 2.16 27.08
CA SER A 64 -18.60 2.16 25.67
C SER A 64 -19.32 3.46 25.32
N LEU A 65 -20.16 3.99 26.20
CA LEU A 65 -20.87 5.26 26.01
C LEU A 65 -19.90 6.46 25.97
N LYS A 66 -18.85 6.44 26.80
CA LYS A 66 -17.80 7.46 26.80
C LYS A 66 -17.01 7.53 25.49
N LEU A 67 -16.86 6.40 24.79
CA LEU A 67 -16.20 6.35 23.47
C LEU A 67 -17.05 6.94 22.35
N VAL A 68 -18.36 7.07 22.55
CA VAL A 68 -19.31 7.65 21.58
C VAL A 68 -19.68 9.10 21.98
N GLY A 69 -19.01 9.67 23.00
CA GLY A 69 -19.21 11.05 23.42
C GLY A 69 -20.45 11.30 24.28
N ILE A 70 -21.10 10.25 24.79
CA ILE A 70 -22.26 10.35 25.68
C ILE A 70 -21.76 10.19 27.12
N GLU A 71 -21.74 11.28 27.89
CA GLU A 71 -21.42 11.23 29.32
C GLU A 71 -22.67 10.83 30.13
N PRO A 72 -22.68 9.67 30.79
CA PRO A 72 -23.79 9.28 31.65
C PRO A 72 -23.76 10.14 32.91
N VAL A 73 -24.89 10.80 33.20
CA VAL A 73 -25.08 11.63 34.39
C VAL A 73 -24.89 10.78 35.65
N ASP A 74 -23.85 11.09 36.43
CA ASP A 74 -23.58 10.40 37.69
C ASP A 74 -24.62 10.82 38.73
N SER A 75 -25.66 9.99 38.90
CA SER A 75 -26.59 10.13 40.02
C SER A 75 -25.83 9.89 41.31
N GLY A 76 -25.56 10.98 42.04
CA GLY A 76 -24.76 11.01 43.26
C GLY A 76 -25.21 9.97 44.29
N ARG A 77 -24.41 8.93 44.47
CA ARG A 77 -24.33 8.16 45.70
C ARG A 77 -22.86 7.91 46.05
N SER A 78 -22.36 8.84 46.87
CA SER A 78 -21.33 8.58 47.87
C SER A 78 -21.55 7.20 48.49
N ASN A 79 -20.52 6.35 48.46
CA ASN A 79 -20.32 5.32 49.47
C ASN A 79 -18.81 5.04 49.58
N LEU A 80 -18.28 5.49 50.70
CA LEU A 80 -16.98 5.19 51.28
C LEU A 80 -16.81 3.66 51.41
N ILE A 81 -15.72 3.11 50.86
CA ILE A 81 -15.21 1.77 51.19
C ILE A 81 -13.68 1.87 51.38
N PRO A 82 -13.10 1.17 52.36
CA PRO A 82 -11.85 1.56 53.03
C PRO A 82 -10.59 1.30 52.20
N ALA A 83 -9.57 2.10 52.47
CA ALA A 83 -8.22 1.95 51.94
C ALA A 83 -7.61 0.58 52.31
N ALA A 84 -7.54 -0.32 51.33
CA ALA A 84 -6.69 -1.50 51.34
C ALA A 84 -5.35 -1.17 50.66
N PRO A 85 -4.23 -1.81 51.06
CA PRO A 85 -2.90 -1.25 50.93
C PRO A 85 -2.46 -1.12 49.47
N SER A 86 -1.72 -0.02 49.23
CA SER A 86 -0.99 0.32 48.01
C SER A 86 -0.26 -0.90 47.45
N ARG A 87 -0.93 -1.62 46.56
CA ARG A 87 -0.31 -2.59 45.68
C ARG A 87 0.30 -1.76 44.56
N THR A 88 1.62 -1.63 44.60
CA THR A 88 2.46 -1.08 43.55
C THR A 88 1.86 -1.42 42.19
N GLN A 89 1.54 -0.38 41.42
CA GLN A 89 1.13 -0.48 40.03
C GLN A 89 2.34 -0.99 39.23
N SER A 90 2.66 -2.28 39.34
CA SER A 90 3.14 -2.99 38.18
C SER A 90 1.98 -2.94 37.21
N ALA A 91 2.03 -1.99 36.28
CA ALA A 91 1.18 -1.98 35.11
C ALA A 91 1.30 -3.37 34.50
N SER A 92 0.32 -4.23 34.79
CA SER A 92 0.05 -5.46 34.05
C SER A 92 -0.30 -4.97 32.66
N THR A 93 0.73 -4.69 31.89
CA THR A 93 0.66 -4.52 30.46
C THR A 93 0.26 -5.91 30.02
N VAL A 94 -1.04 -6.12 29.87
CA VAL A 94 -1.60 -7.34 29.31
C VAL A 94 -0.90 -7.47 27.97
N THR A 95 0.11 -8.32 27.91
CA THR A 95 0.87 -8.63 26.71
C THR A 95 0.00 -9.55 25.86
N THR A 96 -1.11 -9.03 25.34
CA THR A 96 -1.89 -9.65 24.25
C THR A 96 -1.15 -9.54 22.91
N ARG A 97 0.18 -9.57 22.94
CA ARG A 97 1.00 -9.67 21.74
C ARG A 97 1.29 -11.13 21.51
N LEU A 98 0.49 -11.73 20.64
CA LEU A 98 0.77 -13.05 20.10
C LEU A 98 2.04 -12.94 19.26
N ASN A 99 3.13 -13.56 19.73
CA ASN A 99 4.40 -13.58 19.01
C ASN A 99 4.46 -14.72 17.98
N SER A 100 3.69 -15.79 18.21
CA SER A 100 3.59 -16.96 17.36
C SER A 100 2.17 -17.51 17.41
N ARG A 101 1.79 -18.28 16.38
CA ARG A 101 0.53 -19.05 16.41
C ARG A 101 0.58 -20.03 17.57
N SER A 102 -0.49 -20.10 18.35
CA SER A 102 -0.59 -21.05 19.46
C SER A 102 -1.01 -22.45 19.00
N VAL A 103 -1.67 -22.54 17.84
CA VAL A 103 -2.14 -23.79 17.24
C VAL A 103 -1.32 -24.11 15.99
N SER A 104 -0.83 -25.34 15.89
CA SER A 104 -0.15 -25.83 14.68
C SER A 104 -1.15 -25.97 13.53
N LEU A 105 -0.73 -25.62 12.31
CA LEU A 105 -1.58 -25.77 11.11
C LEU A 105 -2.00 -27.23 10.87
N ASP A 106 -1.16 -28.20 11.27
CA ASP A 106 -1.47 -29.61 11.09
C ASP A 106 -2.51 -30.10 12.11
N GLN A 107 -2.49 -29.57 13.34
CA GLN A 107 -3.55 -29.80 14.33
C GLN A 107 -4.87 -29.20 13.85
N LEU A 108 -4.85 -27.98 13.29
CA LEU A 108 -6.05 -27.36 12.74
C LEU A 108 -6.65 -28.17 11.59
N ARG A 109 -5.80 -28.71 10.71
CA ARG A 109 -6.23 -29.57 9.58
C ARG A 109 -6.83 -30.88 10.05
N GLN A 110 -6.26 -31.49 11.07
CA GLN A 110 -6.78 -32.71 11.67
C GLN A 110 -8.15 -32.44 12.30
N GLU A 111 -8.29 -31.32 13.01
CA GLU A 111 -9.53 -30.93 13.68
C GLU A 111 -10.66 -30.57 12.70
N ILE A 112 -10.32 -29.94 11.57
CA ILE A 112 -11.29 -29.67 10.50
C ILE A 112 -11.76 -31.00 9.88
N ARG A 113 -10.87 -31.98 9.70
CA ARG A 113 -11.24 -33.28 9.13
C ARG A 113 -12.16 -34.07 10.06
N THR A 114 -11.86 -34.11 11.36
CA THR A 114 -12.70 -34.79 12.36
C THR A 114 -14.06 -34.11 12.50
N ALA A 115 -14.08 -32.78 12.54
CA ALA A 115 -15.33 -32.00 12.56
C ALA A 115 -16.24 -32.19 11.34
N TRP A 116 -15.70 -32.65 10.21
CA TRP A 116 -16.47 -32.97 9.00
C TRP A 116 -16.97 -34.42 8.97
N THR A 117 -16.35 -35.31 9.74
CA THR A 117 -16.75 -36.73 9.82
C THR A 117 -17.76 -36.96 10.94
N GLU A 118 -17.69 -36.19 12.02
CA GLU A 118 -18.67 -36.22 13.10
C GLU A 118 -19.73 -35.13 12.90
N ASP A 119 -21.00 -35.53 12.76
CA ASP A 119 -22.16 -34.66 12.52
C ASP A 119 -22.48 -33.72 13.71
N ARG A 120 -21.64 -33.74 14.76
CA ARG A 120 -21.70 -32.85 15.92
C ARG A 120 -20.33 -32.25 16.25
N LEU A 121 -20.17 -30.98 15.89
CA LEU A 121 -19.03 -30.16 16.30
C LEU A 121 -19.04 -29.89 17.81
N ASP A 122 -18.18 -30.59 18.55
CA ASP A 122 -17.92 -30.34 19.96
C ASP A 122 -17.44 -28.91 20.25
N HIS A 123 -17.74 -28.44 21.46
CA HIS A 123 -17.44 -27.07 21.89
C HIS A 123 -15.93 -26.76 21.91
N THR A 124 -15.09 -27.78 22.06
CA THR A 124 -13.62 -27.71 21.99
C THR A 124 -13.13 -27.38 20.58
N HIS A 125 -13.65 -28.06 19.56
CA HIS A 125 -13.34 -27.81 18.16
C HIS A 125 -13.72 -26.38 17.75
N ARG A 126 -14.89 -25.92 18.18
CA ARG A 126 -15.34 -24.54 17.91
C ARG A 126 -14.42 -23.48 18.52
N LYS A 127 -13.95 -23.71 19.75
CA LYS A 127 -13.00 -22.80 20.42
C LYS A 127 -11.66 -22.75 19.69
N LEU A 128 -11.12 -23.91 19.31
CA LEU A 128 -9.83 -24.02 18.63
C LEU A 128 -9.87 -23.36 17.24
N LEU A 129 -10.95 -23.57 16.48
CA LEU A 129 -11.18 -22.90 15.19
C LEU A 129 -11.35 -21.39 15.36
N ALA A 130 -12.16 -20.93 16.33
CA ALA A 130 -12.34 -19.51 16.59
C ALA A 130 -11.03 -18.82 16.99
N GLN A 131 -10.21 -19.50 17.81
CA GLN A 131 -8.88 -19.03 18.19
C GLN A 131 -7.95 -18.93 16.98
N ALA A 132 -7.90 -19.94 16.11
CA ALA A 132 -7.07 -19.90 14.90
C ALA A 132 -7.49 -18.78 13.92
N VAL A 133 -8.80 -18.57 13.75
CA VAL A 133 -9.33 -17.47 12.92
C VAL A 133 -8.93 -16.11 13.51
N TYR A 134 -9.03 -15.96 14.83
CA TYR A 134 -8.62 -14.73 15.51
C TYR A 134 -7.12 -14.47 15.37
N GLU A 135 -6.28 -15.49 15.55
CA GLU A 135 -4.83 -15.37 15.40
C GLU A 135 -4.43 -15.00 13.97
N GLU A 136 -5.04 -15.62 12.96
CA GLU A 136 -4.75 -15.31 11.56
C GLU A 136 -5.15 -13.87 11.21
N TRP A 137 -6.33 -13.44 11.69
CA TRP A 137 -6.75 -12.04 11.57
C TRP A 137 -5.78 -11.09 12.29
N TYR A 138 -5.35 -11.43 13.51
CA TYR A 138 -4.42 -10.63 14.32
C TYR A 138 -3.05 -10.48 13.64
N PHE A 139 -2.47 -11.56 13.13
CA PHE A 139 -1.19 -11.54 12.43
C PHE A 139 -1.27 -10.78 11.11
N ARG A 140 -2.37 -10.94 10.37
CA ARG A 140 -2.63 -10.16 9.17
C ARG A 140 -2.70 -8.67 9.49
N LYS A 141 -3.49 -8.27 10.49
CA LYS A 141 -3.61 -6.86 10.91
C LYS A 141 -2.29 -6.30 11.45
N SER A 142 -1.55 -7.07 12.23
CA SER A 142 -0.22 -6.68 12.71
C SER A 142 0.78 -6.52 11.57
N GLY A 143 0.68 -7.36 10.53
CA GLY A 143 1.43 -7.22 9.27
C GLY A 143 1.08 -5.93 8.54
N GLU A 144 -0.21 -5.65 8.36
CA GLU A 144 -0.70 -4.41 7.74
C GLU A 144 -0.20 -3.16 8.49
N ILE A 145 -0.24 -3.16 9.83
CA ILE A 145 0.28 -2.05 10.66
C ILE A 145 1.79 -1.88 10.46
N ARG A 146 2.58 -2.97 10.48
CA ARG A 146 4.02 -2.90 10.24
C ARG A 146 4.34 -2.34 8.86
N GLU A 147 3.58 -2.74 7.84
CA GLU A 147 3.78 -2.27 6.47
C GLU A 147 3.37 -0.81 6.30
N ASN A 148 2.27 -0.37 6.93
CA ASN A 148 1.89 1.03 6.97
C ASN A 148 2.96 1.89 7.66
N ASN A 149 3.48 1.45 8.82
CA ASN A 149 4.56 2.14 9.52
C ASN A 149 5.83 2.23 8.65
N ARG A 150 6.18 1.18 7.88
CA ARG A 150 7.28 1.23 6.92
C ARG A 150 7.06 2.29 5.84
N LYS A 151 5.85 2.34 5.26
CA LYS A 151 5.48 3.34 4.25
C LYS A 151 5.52 4.76 4.82
N GLU A 152 5.06 4.97 6.05
CA GLU A 152 5.14 6.27 6.71
C GLU A 152 6.58 6.69 7.00
N ASN A 153 7.42 5.77 7.50
CA ASN A 153 8.84 6.03 7.72
C ASN A 153 9.57 6.41 6.43
N ILE A 154 9.26 5.74 5.31
CA ILE A 154 9.80 6.11 3.98
C ILE A 154 9.35 7.51 3.58
N LYS A 155 8.05 7.84 3.72
CA LYS A 155 7.54 9.19 3.43
C LYS A 155 8.21 10.26 4.29
N GLN A 156 8.43 10.00 5.58
CA GLN A 156 9.12 10.91 6.47
C GLN A 156 10.60 11.08 6.09
N ALA A 157 11.29 10.00 5.71
CA ALA A 157 12.67 10.08 5.23
C ALA A 157 12.79 10.91 3.95
N ILE A 158 11.86 10.77 3.01
CA ILE A 158 11.81 11.60 1.79
C ILE A 158 11.60 13.07 2.16
N LYS A 159 10.63 13.38 3.03
CA LYS A 159 10.38 14.76 3.49
C LYS A 159 11.62 15.37 4.15
N LYS A 160 12.29 14.62 5.03
CA LYS A 160 13.54 15.06 5.67
C LYS A 160 14.66 15.30 4.65
N GLY A 161 14.82 14.41 3.68
CA GLY A 161 15.80 14.57 2.60
C GLY A 161 15.56 15.82 1.76
N ASN A 162 14.31 16.14 1.43
CA ASN A 162 13.95 17.35 0.69
C ASN A 162 14.27 18.62 1.48
N ILE A 163 13.95 18.64 2.78
CA ILE A 163 14.28 19.76 3.67
C ILE A 163 15.80 19.96 3.76
N GLU A 164 16.57 18.88 3.93
CA GLU A 164 18.04 18.96 3.97
C GLU A 164 18.63 19.50 2.66
N GLN A 165 18.10 19.05 1.51
CA GLN A 165 18.51 19.58 0.21
C GLN A 165 18.19 21.08 0.07
N GLU A 166 17.01 21.52 0.51
CA GLU A 166 16.62 22.93 0.47
C GLU A 166 17.54 23.79 1.35
N VAL A 167 17.87 23.31 2.56
CA VAL A 167 18.82 23.98 3.46
C VAL A 167 20.21 24.05 2.82
N ARG A 168 20.72 22.96 2.25
CA ARG A 168 22.01 22.97 1.53
C ARG A 168 22.03 23.96 0.36
N LEU A 169 20.94 24.06 -0.39
CA LEU A 169 20.82 25.03 -1.49
C LEU A 169 20.85 26.46 -0.96
N LYS A 170 20.16 26.75 0.15
CA LYS A 170 20.19 28.07 0.81
C LYS A 170 21.57 28.42 1.34
N GLU A 171 22.25 27.48 2.01
CA GLU A 171 23.63 27.68 2.47
C GLU A 171 24.61 27.94 1.33
N MET A 172 24.50 27.19 0.23
CA MET A 172 25.35 27.39 -0.94
C MET A 172 25.11 28.75 -1.59
N LYS A 173 23.86 29.22 -1.67
CA LYS A 173 23.53 30.57 -2.12
C LYS A 173 24.13 31.63 -1.20
N ALA A 174 23.98 31.49 0.12
CA ALA A 174 24.56 32.42 1.09
C ALA A 174 26.09 32.49 1.01
N LYS A 175 26.78 31.34 0.85
CA LYS A 175 28.24 31.29 0.66
C LYS A 175 28.70 31.99 -0.63
N ARG A 176 27.94 31.84 -1.73
CA ARG A 176 28.23 32.55 -2.99
C ARG A 176 28.05 34.06 -2.83
N GLU A 177 26.96 34.49 -2.20
CA GLU A 177 26.68 35.91 -1.95
C GLU A 177 27.76 36.55 -1.07
N HIS A 178 28.13 35.89 0.03
CA HIS A 178 29.20 36.37 0.91
C HIS A 178 30.56 36.45 0.19
N SER A 179 30.86 35.47 -0.67
CA SER A 179 32.10 35.49 -1.48
C SER A 179 32.10 36.62 -2.49
N PHE A 180 30.95 36.90 -3.11
CA PHE A 180 30.77 38.01 -4.06
C PHE A 180 30.92 39.37 -3.37
N GLN A 181 30.30 39.58 -2.21
CA GLN A 181 30.48 40.81 -1.45
C GLN A 181 31.93 41.03 -0.99
N LYS A 182 32.62 39.96 -0.57
CA LYS A 182 34.05 40.04 -0.22
C LYS A 182 34.90 40.45 -1.42
N TRP A 183 34.57 39.97 -2.62
CA TRP A 183 35.24 40.37 -3.85
C TRP A 183 35.02 41.85 -4.21
N LEU A 184 33.79 42.36 -4.07
CA LEU A 184 33.47 43.78 -4.29
C LEU A 184 34.30 44.69 -3.38
N LYS A 185 34.34 44.39 -2.07
CA LYS A 185 35.16 45.15 -1.11
C LYS A 185 36.64 45.13 -1.44
N ASN A 186 37.15 44.00 -1.95
CA ASN A 186 38.56 43.90 -2.34
C ASN A 186 38.87 44.70 -3.61
N LYS A 187 37.94 44.72 -4.58
CA LYS A 187 38.06 45.55 -5.79
C LYS A 187 38.08 47.04 -5.48
N GLU A 188 37.23 47.48 -4.54
CA GLU A 188 37.20 48.86 -4.07
C GLU A 188 38.51 49.28 -3.36
N ARG A 189 39.12 48.38 -2.56
CA ARG A 189 40.43 48.64 -1.95
C ARG A 189 41.55 48.74 -2.98
N GLN A 190 41.52 47.93 -4.04
CA GLN A 190 42.53 48.00 -5.11
C GLN A 190 42.48 49.29 -5.91
N THR A 191 41.29 49.87 -6.13
CA THR A 191 41.17 51.17 -6.83
C THR A 191 41.65 52.34 -5.97
N GLN A 192 41.49 52.26 -4.65
CA GLN A 192 42.03 53.26 -3.71
C GLN A 192 43.56 53.22 -3.59
N MET A 193 44.16 52.02 -3.58
CA MET A 193 45.62 51.86 -3.54
C MET A 193 46.31 52.37 -4.82
N LYS A 194 45.70 52.13 -5.98
CA LYS A 194 46.23 52.63 -7.27
C LYS A 194 46.24 54.16 -7.34
N LYS A 195 45.24 54.84 -6.76
CA LYS A 195 45.19 56.32 -6.69
C LYS A 195 46.26 56.93 -5.76
N LYS A 196 46.87 56.14 -4.86
CA LYS A 196 47.93 56.63 -3.95
C LYS A 196 49.34 56.44 -4.49
N GLN A 197 49.52 55.65 -5.56
CA GLN A 197 50.84 55.29 -6.08
C GLN A 197 51.31 56.15 -7.27
N GLU A 198 50.49 57.11 -7.72
CA GLU A 198 50.80 58.01 -8.85
C GLU A 198 51.44 59.36 -8.45
N ASN A 199 51.77 59.59 -7.17
CA ASN A 199 52.16 60.91 -6.67
C ASN A 199 53.61 61.08 -6.16
N GLU A 200 54.53 60.15 -6.39
CA GLU A 200 55.94 60.33 -6.00
C GLU A 200 56.91 59.93 -7.12
N SER A 201 57.43 60.93 -7.84
CA SER A 201 58.88 61.15 -8.01
C SER A 201 59.21 62.10 -9.19
N LEU A 202 59.81 63.25 -8.87
CA LEU A 202 60.59 64.13 -9.77
C LEU A 202 61.79 64.66 -8.95
N THR A 203 63.05 64.34 -9.28
CA THR A 203 64.04 65.10 -10.11
C THR A 203 65.25 65.61 -9.25
N PRO A 204 66.33 66.26 -9.79
CA PRO A 204 67.65 65.63 -10.03
C PRO A 204 68.88 66.56 -9.71
N VAL A 205 70.07 66.23 -10.27
CA VAL A 205 71.22 67.12 -10.70
C VAL A 205 72.29 67.52 -9.64
N MET A 206 73.54 66.99 -9.74
CA MET A 206 74.85 67.51 -10.27
C MET A 206 75.51 68.67 -9.45
N ASN A 207 76.83 68.89 -9.29
CA ASN A 207 78.05 68.79 -10.13
C ASN A 207 79.31 69.06 -9.23
N LYS A 208 80.55 68.69 -9.65
CA LYS A 208 81.79 69.53 -9.61
C LYS A 208 83.06 68.80 -10.08
N LYS A 209 83.99 69.54 -10.67
CA LYS A 209 84.81 69.17 -11.84
C LYS A 209 86.26 68.68 -11.55
N GLU A 210 86.66 68.52 -10.29
CA GLU A 210 88.08 68.28 -9.92
C GLU A 210 88.30 67.05 -9.02
N THR A 211 87.22 66.59 -8.40
CA THR A 211 87.00 65.20 -7.99
C THR A 211 87.00 64.24 -9.18
N MET A 212 86.81 64.71 -10.42
CA MET A 212 86.56 63.87 -11.59
C MET A 212 87.64 62.88 -11.97
N ARG A 213 88.92 63.05 -11.65
CA ARG A 213 89.95 62.04 -11.99
C ARG A 213 90.04 60.90 -10.97
N LYS A 214 89.97 61.20 -9.66
CA LYS A 214 89.82 60.18 -8.60
C LYS A 214 88.43 59.56 -8.64
N ALA A 215 87.41 60.37 -8.83
CA ALA A 215 86.05 59.93 -9.08
C ALA A 215 85.92 59.19 -10.40
N PHE A 216 86.76 59.37 -11.42
CA PHE A 216 86.72 58.52 -12.64
C PHE A 216 87.32 57.13 -12.37
N LEU A 217 88.40 57.03 -11.59
CA LEU A 217 88.96 55.75 -11.17
C LEU A 217 88.07 55.01 -10.17
N ASP A 218 87.49 55.73 -9.20
CA ASP A 218 86.48 55.19 -8.29
C ASP A 218 85.18 54.90 -9.05
N TRP A 219 84.75 55.73 -9.99
CA TRP A 219 83.62 55.45 -10.88
C TRP A 219 83.90 54.25 -11.76
N LYS A 220 85.13 54.03 -12.22
CA LYS A 220 85.51 52.83 -12.98
C LYS A 220 85.46 51.57 -12.10
N LYS A 221 86.00 51.61 -10.89
CA LYS A 221 85.87 50.52 -9.90
C LYS A 221 84.43 50.29 -9.47
N ILE A 222 83.64 51.35 -9.31
CA ILE A 222 82.20 51.30 -9.01
C ILE A 222 81.46 50.76 -10.24
N LYS A 223 81.83 51.13 -11.47
CA LYS A 223 81.27 50.60 -12.71
C LYS A 223 81.56 49.13 -12.91
N ASP A 224 82.79 48.70 -12.59
CA ASP A 224 83.21 47.31 -12.66
C ASP A 224 82.50 46.49 -11.56
N ARG A 225 82.38 47.03 -10.34
CA ARG A 225 81.52 46.45 -9.29
C ARG A 225 80.04 46.45 -9.66
N ASP A 226 79.53 47.49 -10.28
CA ASP A 226 78.15 47.60 -10.76
C ASP A 226 77.89 46.64 -11.90
N LEU A 227 78.86 46.42 -12.79
CA LEU A 227 78.80 45.39 -13.82
C LEU A 227 78.78 43.99 -13.20
N ALA A 228 79.66 43.73 -12.22
CA ALA A 228 79.67 42.47 -11.49
C ALA A 228 78.37 42.25 -10.69
N ASN A 229 77.85 43.30 -10.04
CA ASN A 229 76.58 43.28 -9.31
C ASN A 229 75.40 43.08 -10.26
N LYS A 230 75.37 43.75 -11.43
CA LYS A 230 74.35 43.54 -12.47
C LYS A 230 74.39 42.14 -13.06
N MET A 231 75.58 41.54 -13.22
CA MET A 231 75.70 40.14 -13.66
C MET A 231 75.17 39.17 -12.60
N LYS A 232 75.50 39.39 -11.32
CA LYS A 232 74.95 38.61 -10.19
C LYS A 232 73.44 38.79 -10.04
N GLU A 233 72.94 40.01 -10.20
CA GLU A 233 71.52 40.33 -10.13
C GLU A 233 70.76 39.66 -11.29
N LYS A 234 71.30 39.69 -12.51
CA LYS A 234 70.77 38.93 -13.64
C LYS A 234 70.76 37.42 -13.38
N GLN A 235 71.83 36.85 -12.82
CA GLN A 235 71.88 35.42 -12.45
C GLN A 235 70.82 35.07 -11.39
N MET A 236 70.71 35.85 -10.32
CA MET A 236 69.69 35.66 -9.27
C MET A 236 68.27 35.81 -9.83
N GLU A 237 68.06 36.71 -10.79
CA GLU A 237 66.77 36.89 -11.44
C GLU A 237 66.42 35.76 -12.42
N GLU A 238 67.40 35.23 -13.14
CA GLU A 238 67.24 34.00 -13.94
C GLU A 238 66.94 32.79 -13.07
N GLU A 239 67.63 32.60 -11.95
CA GLU A 239 67.34 31.55 -10.97
C GLU A 239 65.94 31.70 -10.37
N ARG A 240 65.53 32.92 -10.00
CA ARG A 240 64.16 33.20 -9.53
C ARG A 240 63.11 32.87 -10.61
N LYS A 241 63.36 33.22 -11.87
CA LYS A 241 62.47 32.88 -12.99
C LYS A 241 62.37 31.37 -13.18
N LEU A 242 63.49 30.66 -13.13
CA LEU A 242 63.55 29.20 -13.25
C LEU A 242 62.77 28.51 -12.11
N GLU A 243 62.96 28.97 -10.88
CA GLU A 243 62.27 28.44 -9.70
C GLU A 243 60.76 28.72 -9.77
N LEU A 244 60.36 29.92 -10.21
CA LEU A 244 58.95 30.26 -10.41
C LEU A 244 58.31 29.41 -11.51
N GLU A 245 59.06 29.04 -12.54
CA GLU A 245 58.61 28.12 -13.59
C GLU A 245 58.49 26.68 -13.07
N ARG A 246 59.43 26.21 -12.25
CA ARG A 246 59.34 24.92 -11.55
C ARG A 246 58.10 24.85 -10.67
N GLN A 247 57.84 25.87 -9.86
CA GLN A 247 56.64 25.93 -9.03
C GLN A 247 55.35 25.96 -9.86
N LYS A 248 55.34 26.65 -11.00
CA LYS A 248 54.20 26.63 -11.94
C LYS A 248 53.98 25.23 -12.53
N LYS A 249 55.05 24.53 -12.93
CA LYS A 249 54.98 23.15 -13.46
C LYS A 249 54.48 22.18 -12.39
N GLU A 250 54.95 22.32 -11.15
CA GLU A 250 54.50 21.46 -10.05
C GLU A 250 53.03 21.71 -9.69
N LYS A 251 52.61 22.98 -9.61
CA LYS A 251 51.18 23.32 -9.41
C LYS A 251 50.29 22.74 -10.51
N LYS A 252 50.74 22.75 -11.77
CA LYS A 252 50.02 22.12 -12.89
C LYS A 252 49.91 20.60 -12.69
N ARG A 253 51.01 19.93 -12.35
CA ARG A 253 51.02 18.47 -12.09
C ARG A 253 50.10 18.08 -10.94
N VAL A 254 50.10 18.85 -9.84
CA VAL A 254 49.21 18.61 -8.70
C VAL A 254 47.75 18.80 -9.12
N ALA A 255 47.43 19.88 -9.84
CA ALA A 255 46.07 20.13 -10.33
C ALA A 255 45.59 19.01 -11.27
N GLU A 256 46.47 18.50 -12.13
CA GLU A 256 46.18 17.41 -13.06
C GLU A 256 45.91 16.09 -12.33
N LYS A 257 46.72 15.74 -11.32
CA LYS A 257 46.46 14.57 -10.45
C LYS A 257 45.14 14.69 -9.70
N VAL A 258 44.82 15.88 -9.17
CA VAL A 258 43.54 16.12 -8.47
C VAL A 258 42.36 15.97 -9.44
N PHE A 259 42.50 16.47 -10.66
CA PHE A 259 41.50 16.33 -11.70
C PHE A 259 41.29 14.87 -12.12
N GLU A 260 42.36 14.09 -12.31
CA GLU A 260 42.27 12.66 -12.60
C GLU A 260 41.60 11.87 -11.48
N GLN A 261 41.95 12.16 -10.22
CA GLN A 261 41.30 11.54 -9.07
C GLN A 261 39.80 11.88 -9.00
N TRP A 262 39.43 13.15 -9.26
CA TRP A 262 38.04 13.56 -9.33
C TRP A 262 37.29 12.84 -10.46
N LYS A 263 37.89 12.76 -11.66
CA LYS A 263 37.33 12.05 -12.82
C LYS A 263 37.13 10.56 -12.52
N CYS A 264 38.09 9.90 -11.88
CA CYS A 264 37.96 8.51 -11.45
C CYS A 264 36.83 8.30 -10.43
N LYS A 265 36.69 9.21 -9.46
CA LYS A 265 35.59 9.16 -8.46
C LYS A 265 34.23 9.32 -9.14
N LEU A 266 34.10 10.30 -10.04
CA LEU A 266 32.88 10.56 -10.79
C LEU A 266 32.47 9.34 -11.64
N LEU A 267 33.41 8.72 -12.36
CA LEU A 267 33.13 7.53 -13.16
C LEU A 267 32.69 6.34 -12.30
N LYS A 268 33.31 6.13 -11.13
CA LYS A 268 32.89 5.11 -10.16
C LYS A 268 31.47 5.36 -9.65
N GLU A 269 31.14 6.61 -9.34
CA GLU A 269 29.81 6.98 -8.87
C GLU A 269 28.73 6.76 -9.94
N ILE A 270 29.01 7.15 -11.19
CA ILE A 270 28.13 6.87 -12.35
C ILE A 270 27.95 5.36 -12.54
N ALA A 271 29.02 4.57 -12.45
CA ALA A 271 28.94 3.11 -12.58
C ALA A 271 28.09 2.47 -11.48
N ILE A 272 28.24 2.92 -10.22
CA ILE A 272 27.42 2.45 -9.09
C ILE A 272 25.96 2.82 -9.31
N GLN A 273 25.67 4.03 -9.79
CA GLN A 273 24.30 4.48 -10.02
C GLN A 273 23.62 3.69 -11.15
N LYS A 274 24.32 3.46 -12.27
CA LYS A 274 23.85 2.58 -13.34
C LYS A 274 23.58 1.16 -12.85
N LYS A 275 24.46 0.59 -12.01
CA LYS A 275 24.27 -0.74 -11.43
C LYS A 275 23.01 -0.81 -10.56
N LYS A 276 22.78 0.20 -9.71
CA LYS A 276 21.57 0.29 -8.88
C LYS A 276 20.30 0.41 -9.71
N GLU A 277 20.33 1.21 -10.78
CA GLU A 277 19.19 1.37 -11.68
C GLU A 277 18.86 0.06 -12.42
N LEU A 278 19.88 -0.65 -12.90
CA LEU A 278 19.71 -1.94 -13.56
C LEU A 278 19.12 -2.99 -12.60
N GLU A 279 19.64 -3.07 -11.37
CA GLU A 279 19.11 -3.97 -10.33
C GLU A 279 17.65 -3.63 -9.98
N GLN A 280 17.30 -2.35 -9.92
CA GLN A 280 15.93 -1.92 -9.67
C GLN A 280 14.99 -2.31 -10.81
N ARG A 281 15.42 -2.16 -12.06
CA ARG A 281 14.66 -2.62 -13.24
C ARG A 281 14.47 -4.12 -13.24
N GLU A 282 15.50 -4.91 -12.93
CA GLU A 282 15.39 -6.37 -12.82
C GLU A 282 14.41 -6.79 -11.72
N ARG A 283 14.44 -6.13 -10.56
CA ARG A 283 13.47 -6.40 -9.47
C ARG A 283 12.04 -6.10 -9.90
N GLN A 284 11.81 -5.00 -10.62
CA GLN A 284 10.49 -4.66 -11.16
C GLN A 284 10.01 -5.71 -12.18
N LEU A 285 10.90 -6.17 -13.06
CA LEU A 285 10.58 -7.15 -14.09
C LEU A 285 10.28 -8.53 -13.48
N ARG A 286 11.03 -8.96 -12.46
CA ARG A 286 10.71 -10.18 -11.69
C ARG A 286 9.37 -10.07 -10.97
N PHE A 287 9.03 -8.89 -10.45
CA PHE A 287 7.75 -8.67 -9.78
C PHE A 287 6.58 -8.69 -10.77
N SER A 288 6.73 -8.07 -11.95
CA SER A 288 5.68 -8.13 -12.99
C SER A 288 5.47 -9.54 -13.52
N GLN A 289 6.55 -10.31 -13.72
CA GLN A 289 6.46 -11.72 -14.11
C GLN A 289 5.69 -12.56 -13.08
N LYS A 290 5.97 -12.38 -11.79
CA LYS A 290 5.22 -13.08 -10.72
C LYS A 290 3.73 -12.74 -10.73
N ILE A 291 3.38 -11.47 -10.90
CA ILE A 291 1.98 -11.05 -11.03
C ILE A 291 1.33 -11.69 -12.24
N GLU A 292 2.03 -11.77 -13.37
CA GLU A 292 1.51 -12.36 -14.59
C GLU A 292 1.32 -13.87 -14.47
N GLU A 293 2.24 -14.57 -13.80
CA GLU A 293 2.10 -15.99 -13.45
C GLU A 293 0.92 -16.24 -12.51
N GLU A 294 0.72 -15.40 -11.49
CA GLU A 294 -0.45 -15.46 -10.59
C GLU A 294 -1.75 -15.24 -11.37
N LYS A 295 -1.80 -14.22 -12.25
CA LYS A 295 -2.96 -13.99 -13.13
C LYS A 295 -3.23 -15.19 -14.04
N LYS A 296 -2.20 -15.82 -14.62
CA LYS A 296 -2.38 -17.02 -15.45
C LYS A 296 -2.96 -18.19 -14.66
N LYS A 297 -2.55 -18.37 -13.40
CA LYS A 297 -3.13 -19.38 -12.49
C LYS A 297 -4.58 -19.06 -12.17
N ASP A 298 -4.90 -17.80 -11.87
CA ASP A 298 -6.27 -17.36 -11.59
C ASP A 298 -7.19 -17.53 -12.81
N CYS A 299 -6.71 -17.23 -14.01
CA CYS A 299 -7.45 -17.47 -15.25
C CYS A 299 -7.73 -18.96 -15.48
N SER A 300 -6.79 -19.85 -15.17
CA SER A 300 -7.00 -21.30 -15.27
C SER A 300 -8.10 -21.77 -14.32
N TYR A 301 -8.10 -21.30 -13.07
CA TYR A 301 -9.14 -21.62 -12.09
C TYR A 301 -10.52 -21.08 -12.52
N LEU A 302 -10.58 -19.84 -13.00
CA LEU A 302 -11.85 -19.26 -13.48
C LEU A 302 -12.42 -20.03 -14.67
N ASN A 303 -11.58 -20.47 -15.61
CA ASN A 303 -12.01 -21.28 -16.75
C ASN A 303 -12.51 -22.66 -16.30
N TRP A 304 -11.80 -23.32 -15.38
CA TRP A 304 -12.24 -24.58 -14.81
C TRP A 304 -13.58 -24.44 -14.07
N LYS A 305 -13.72 -23.39 -13.24
CA LYS A 305 -14.96 -23.08 -12.52
C LYS A 305 -16.12 -22.84 -13.50
N ALA A 306 -15.91 -22.04 -14.54
CA ALA A 306 -16.92 -21.80 -15.57
C ALA A 306 -17.32 -23.08 -16.31
N SER A 307 -16.39 -23.99 -16.56
CA SER A 307 -16.67 -25.30 -17.14
C SER A 307 -17.51 -26.17 -16.20
N LYS A 308 -17.16 -26.22 -14.91
CA LYS A 308 -17.91 -26.98 -13.90
C LYS A 308 -19.31 -26.42 -13.67
N ASP A 309 -19.46 -25.10 -13.65
CA ASP A 309 -20.77 -24.45 -13.54
C ASP A 309 -21.66 -24.76 -14.76
N LYS A 310 -21.08 -24.90 -15.96
CA LYS A 310 -21.81 -25.35 -17.17
C LYS A 310 -22.26 -26.81 -17.06
N GLU A 311 -21.36 -27.70 -16.65
CA GLU A 311 -21.65 -29.13 -16.45
C GLU A 311 -22.79 -29.33 -15.44
N ILE A 312 -22.74 -28.62 -14.30
CA ILE A 312 -23.81 -28.66 -13.28
C ILE A 312 -25.13 -28.14 -13.86
N LYS A 313 -25.11 -27.06 -14.65
CA LYS A 313 -26.33 -26.52 -15.29
C LYS A 313 -26.94 -27.50 -16.28
N GLU A 314 -26.13 -28.20 -17.06
CA GLU A 314 -26.59 -29.24 -17.99
C GLU A 314 -27.16 -30.44 -17.23
N GLU A 315 -26.52 -30.88 -16.15
CA GLU A 315 -27.03 -31.98 -15.31
C GLU A 315 -28.40 -31.64 -14.69
N ILE A 316 -28.55 -30.41 -14.17
CA ILE A 316 -29.84 -29.91 -13.65
C ILE A 316 -30.90 -29.86 -14.75
N LYS A 317 -30.53 -29.44 -15.96
CA LYS A 317 -31.45 -29.39 -17.10
C LYS A 317 -31.91 -30.80 -17.49
N ASN A 318 -30.98 -31.76 -17.59
CA ASN A 318 -31.27 -33.15 -17.92
C ASN A 318 -32.18 -33.81 -16.87
N LYS A 319 -31.92 -33.57 -15.57
CA LYS A 319 -32.81 -34.04 -14.49
C LYS A 319 -34.23 -33.50 -14.63
N ARG A 320 -34.38 -32.20 -14.94
CA ARG A 320 -35.70 -31.59 -15.18
C ARG A 320 -36.42 -32.17 -16.40
N GLU A 321 -35.68 -32.55 -17.44
CA GLU A 321 -36.26 -33.18 -18.64
C GLU A 321 -36.71 -34.62 -18.35
N LEU A 322 -35.91 -35.40 -17.62
CA LEU A 322 -36.29 -36.74 -17.14
C LEU A 322 -37.55 -36.69 -16.26
N ASP A 323 -37.63 -35.74 -15.31
CA ASP A 323 -38.81 -35.56 -14.47
C ASP A 323 -40.06 -35.23 -15.30
N LYS A 324 -39.92 -34.43 -16.36
CA LYS A 324 -41.03 -34.12 -17.27
C LYS A 324 -41.49 -35.35 -18.05
N LEU A 325 -40.55 -36.18 -18.52
CA LEU A 325 -40.87 -37.43 -19.21
C LEU A 325 -41.59 -38.41 -18.27
N ALA A 326 -41.08 -38.60 -17.06
CA ALA A 326 -41.71 -39.46 -16.06
C ALA A 326 -43.15 -39.00 -15.72
N LYS A 327 -43.39 -37.69 -15.62
CA LYS A 327 -44.75 -37.14 -15.43
C LYS A 327 -45.68 -37.45 -16.62
N ARG A 328 -45.21 -37.29 -17.85
CA ARG A 328 -45.99 -37.64 -19.05
C ARG A 328 -46.30 -39.14 -19.10
N GLU A 329 -45.36 -40.00 -18.76
CA GLU A 329 -45.59 -41.44 -18.68
C GLU A 329 -46.64 -41.81 -17.63
N GLN A 330 -46.59 -41.17 -16.45
CA GLN A 330 -47.62 -41.34 -15.41
C GLN A 330 -49.00 -40.90 -15.90
N GLU A 331 -49.10 -39.76 -16.58
CA GLU A 331 -50.35 -39.28 -17.19
C GLU A 331 -50.91 -40.29 -18.20
N VAL A 332 -50.07 -40.84 -19.09
CA VAL A 332 -50.47 -41.87 -20.05
C VAL A 332 -50.96 -43.14 -19.34
N MET A 333 -50.29 -43.57 -18.27
CA MET A 333 -50.71 -44.73 -17.49
C MET A 333 -52.05 -44.50 -16.77
N LEU A 334 -52.28 -43.29 -16.25
CA LEU A 334 -53.58 -42.91 -15.67
C LEU A 334 -54.69 -42.92 -16.72
N GLN A 335 -54.45 -42.37 -17.92
CA GLN A 335 -55.41 -42.42 -19.02
C GLN A 335 -55.75 -43.84 -19.43
N LYS A 336 -54.75 -44.74 -19.55
CA LYS A 336 -54.98 -46.16 -19.84
C LYS A 336 -55.84 -46.84 -18.78
N ARG A 337 -55.57 -46.59 -17.48
CA ARG A 337 -56.38 -47.12 -16.38
C ARG A 337 -57.82 -46.62 -16.42
N LEU A 338 -58.03 -45.33 -16.70
CA LEU A 338 -59.37 -44.75 -16.84
C LEU A 338 -60.15 -45.41 -17.98
N LEU A 339 -59.52 -45.59 -19.14
CA LEU A 339 -60.14 -46.23 -20.29
C LEU A 339 -60.48 -47.71 -19.99
N GLN A 340 -59.59 -48.43 -19.31
CA GLN A 340 -59.87 -49.80 -18.87
C GLN A 340 -61.03 -49.88 -17.88
N ALA A 341 -61.12 -48.92 -16.94
CA ALA A 341 -62.23 -48.84 -15.99
C ALA A 341 -63.56 -48.55 -16.70
N GLN A 342 -63.56 -47.64 -17.69
CA GLN A 342 -64.74 -47.36 -18.54
C GLN A 342 -65.20 -48.62 -19.28
N GLN A 343 -64.29 -49.34 -19.93
CA GLN A 343 -64.62 -50.60 -20.61
C GLN A 343 -65.16 -51.67 -19.65
N ALA A 344 -64.57 -51.80 -18.46
CA ALA A 344 -65.06 -52.72 -17.43
C ALA A 344 -66.49 -52.37 -16.98
N PHE A 345 -66.78 -51.07 -16.84
CA PHE A 345 -68.10 -50.56 -16.50
C PHE A 345 -69.14 -50.84 -17.60
N GLU A 346 -68.82 -50.56 -18.86
CA GLU A 346 -69.68 -50.89 -20.00
C GLU A 346 -69.97 -52.39 -20.10
N ASN A 347 -68.95 -53.23 -19.90
CA ASN A 347 -69.11 -54.68 -19.87
C ASN A 347 -70.00 -55.12 -18.71
N TRP A 348 -69.89 -54.47 -17.55
CA TRP A 348 -70.79 -54.72 -16.42
C TRP A 348 -72.24 -54.33 -16.72
N LEU A 349 -72.48 -53.17 -17.35
CA LEU A 349 -73.82 -52.78 -17.82
C LEU A 349 -74.41 -53.80 -18.81
N LYS A 350 -73.63 -54.23 -19.81
CA LYS A 350 -74.04 -55.29 -20.76
C LYS A 350 -74.42 -56.59 -20.05
N LYS A 351 -73.67 -56.99 -19.01
CA LYS A 351 -74.00 -58.17 -18.19
C LYS A 351 -75.32 -58.00 -17.45
N LEU A 352 -75.62 -56.81 -16.91
CA LEU A 352 -76.89 -56.53 -16.26
C LEU A 352 -78.06 -56.61 -17.25
N ASP A 353 -77.91 -56.05 -18.45
CA ASP A 353 -78.94 -56.11 -19.49
C ASP A 353 -79.18 -57.54 -19.97
N ASN A 354 -78.12 -58.32 -20.18
CA ASN A 354 -78.23 -59.75 -20.51
C ASN A 354 -78.88 -60.56 -19.39
N LYS A 355 -78.65 -60.21 -18.11
CA LYS A 355 -79.32 -60.84 -16.97
C LYS A 355 -80.80 -60.50 -16.91
N LYS A 356 -81.20 -59.27 -17.28
CA LYS A 356 -82.63 -58.91 -17.44
C LYS A 356 -83.29 -59.67 -18.59
N LYS A 357 -82.61 -59.80 -19.73
CA LYS A 357 -83.12 -60.56 -20.90
C LYS A 357 -83.22 -62.07 -20.62
N ASN A 358 -82.26 -62.64 -19.90
CA ASN A 358 -82.23 -64.07 -19.57
C ASN A 358 -82.99 -64.43 -18.27
N GLY A 359 -83.37 -63.42 -17.46
CA GLY A 359 -84.09 -63.58 -16.19
C GLY A 359 -85.60 -63.78 -16.32
N SER A 360 -86.14 -63.81 -17.54
CA SER A 360 -87.56 -64.10 -17.80
C SER A 360 -87.90 -65.60 -17.79
N SER A 361 -86.89 -66.48 -17.63
CA SER A 361 -87.14 -67.93 -17.52
C SER A 361 -86.14 -68.60 -16.59
N LYS A 362 -86.42 -68.53 -15.28
CA LYS A 362 -86.23 -69.63 -14.31
C LYS A 362 -86.65 -69.19 -12.91
N GLY A 363 -87.53 -69.98 -12.32
CA GLY A 363 -88.18 -69.75 -11.04
C GLY A 363 -87.22 -69.54 -9.87
N SER A 364 -87.66 -68.64 -9.00
CA SER A 364 -87.23 -68.47 -7.62
C SER A 364 -87.08 -69.83 -6.91
N THR A 365 -85.84 -70.23 -6.64
CA THR A 365 -85.54 -71.15 -5.54
C THR A 365 -84.84 -70.36 -4.44
N ARG A 366 -85.59 -70.18 -3.35
CA ARG A 366 -85.14 -69.69 -2.04
C ARG A 366 -83.78 -70.28 -1.69
N CYS A 367 -82.76 -69.43 -1.52
CA CYS A 367 -81.55 -69.79 -0.79
C CYS A 367 -81.52 -68.98 0.50
N LYS A 368 -81.93 -69.64 1.59
CA LYS A 368 -81.74 -69.19 2.97
C LYS A 368 -80.26 -69.37 3.31
N HIS A 369 -79.54 -68.30 3.65
CA HIS A 369 -78.55 -68.27 4.74
C HIS A 369 -77.88 -66.89 4.80
N LEU A 370 -78.43 -66.04 5.68
CA LEU A 370 -77.68 -64.95 6.29
C LEU A 370 -76.83 -65.57 7.40
N ARG A 371 -75.50 -65.54 7.26
CA ARG A 371 -74.61 -65.53 8.42
C ARG A 371 -74.08 -64.10 8.59
N PRO A 372 -74.13 -63.51 9.80
CA PRO A 372 -73.54 -62.21 10.05
C PRO A 372 -72.01 -62.34 10.02
N TRP A 373 -71.36 -61.37 9.39
CA TRP A 373 -69.91 -61.23 9.42
C TRP A 373 -69.52 -60.46 10.69
N ILE A 374 -68.73 -61.09 11.56
CA ILE A 374 -68.13 -60.49 12.76
C ILE A 374 -66.68 -60.12 12.39
N PRO A 375 -66.27 -58.84 12.44
CA PRO A 375 -64.88 -58.45 12.21
C PRO A 375 -64.02 -58.65 13.48
N PRO A 376 -62.72 -58.99 13.35
CA PRO A 376 -61.75 -58.84 14.42
C PRO A 376 -61.34 -57.38 14.65
#